data_AF-A0A6A3Z1A5-F1
#
_entry.id   AF-A0A6A3Z1A5-F1
#
_cell.length_a   1.000
_cell.length_b   1.000
_cell.length_c   1.000
_cell.angle_alpha   90.00
_cell.angle_beta   90.00
_cell.angle_gamma   90.00
#
_symmetry.space_group_name_H-M   'P 1'
#
loop_
_entity.id
_entity.type
_entity.pdbx_description
1 polymer ?
#
loop_
_entity_poly.entity_id
_entity_poly.type
_entity_poly.pdbx_seq_one_letter_code
_entity_poly.pdbx_strand_id
1 'polypeptide(L)'
;MQLLRTWKPREQHDLLATLAKDWHSTSEPVDTPEQATLLKVAVAPSEVHADTALRQKTATELEVLLDYLSGSLELPHPPNFAKAVLPLLQRAMLEQYHETHHEEMLTADVTPRAQLRKSMTHNTRIGLLFNANTDTDCGRRMLGRLMDDVKRLHFDGIHTLHFVFNSQRIAQIYAGTAFRLNGTWIVLEDST
;
A
#
# COMPACT_ATOMS: atom_id res chain seq x y z
N MET A 1 -9.95 32.33 -5.51
CA MET A 1 -8.66 32.98 -5.22
C MET A 1 -8.20 32.56 -3.83
N GLN A 2 -7.36 31.52 -3.74
CA GLN A 2 -6.75 31.10 -2.48
C GLN A 2 -5.28 31.53 -2.48
N LEU A 3 -4.89 32.11 -1.35
CA LEU A 3 -3.61 32.77 -1.10
C LEU A 3 -2.43 31.89 -1.53
N LEU A 4 -1.60 32.44 -2.44
CA LEU A 4 -0.22 32.03 -2.63
C LEU A 4 0.53 32.21 -1.30
N ARG A 5 0.39 31.24 -0.38
CA ARG A 5 1.35 31.10 0.72
C ARG A 5 2.69 30.77 0.06
N THR A 6 3.72 31.54 0.36
CA THR A 6 5.10 31.25 -0.03
C THR A 6 5.58 30.06 0.78
N TRP A 7 5.75 28.91 0.12
CA TRP A 7 6.26 27.69 0.74
C TRP A 7 7.77 27.83 0.93
N LYS A 8 8.38 27.10 1.88
CA LYS A 8 9.84 27.13 1.95
C LYS A 8 10.41 26.53 0.66
N PRO A 9 11.58 27.01 0.19
CA PRO A 9 12.18 26.55 -1.07
C PRO A 9 12.32 25.03 -1.18
N ARG A 10 12.66 24.35 -0.07
CA ARG A 10 12.78 22.88 -0.02
C ARG A 10 11.45 22.19 -0.30
N GLU A 11 10.36 22.63 0.33
CA GLU A 11 9.04 22.02 0.16
C GLU A 11 8.54 22.14 -1.28
N GLN A 12 8.77 23.30 -1.89
CA GLN A 12 8.44 23.53 -3.29
C GLN A 12 9.28 22.66 -4.21
N HIS A 13 10.58 22.52 -3.92
CA HIS A 13 11.47 21.64 -4.66
C HIS A 13 10.99 20.18 -4.60
N ASP A 14 10.74 19.65 -3.40
CA ASP A 14 10.33 18.25 -3.19
C ASP A 14 8.98 17.95 -3.87
N LEU A 15 8.03 18.89 -3.80
CA LEU A 15 6.74 18.75 -4.49
C LEU A 15 6.91 18.77 -6.02
N LEU A 16 7.70 19.69 -6.56
CA LEU A 16 7.94 19.75 -8.00
C LEU A 16 8.67 18.51 -8.52
N ALA A 17 9.64 18.00 -7.76
CA ALA A 17 10.32 16.74 -8.07
C ALA A 17 9.33 15.57 -8.06
N THR A 18 8.43 15.54 -7.08
CA THR A 18 7.36 14.53 -7.01
C THR A 18 6.43 14.62 -8.21
N LEU A 19 5.95 15.80 -8.57
CA LEU A 19 5.09 16.01 -9.74
C LEU A 19 5.81 15.76 -11.07
N ALA A 20 7.14 15.77 -11.11
CA ALA A 20 7.91 15.46 -12.30
C ALA A 20 8.15 13.94 -12.51
N LYS A 21 7.87 13.09 -11.50
CA LYS A 21 7.94 11.63 -11.64
C LYS A 21 6.96 11.13 -12.71
N ASP A 22 7.30 10.00 -13.33
CA ASP A 22 6.39 9.35 -14.28
C ASP A 22 5.27 8.58 -13.55
N TRP A 23 4.14 9.26 -13.38
CA TRP A 23 2.94 8.70 -12.79
C TRP A 23 2.09 7.88 -13.77
N HIS A 24 2.50 7.75 -15.04
CA HIS A 24 1.79 6.91 -16.04
C HIS A 24 2.29 5.47 -16.08
N SER A 25 3.52 5.22 -15.64
CA SER A 25 4.08 3.88 -15.57
C SER A 25 3.30 2.99 -14.60
N THR A 26 3.03 1.74 -14.98
CA THR A 26 2.35 0.76 -14.12
C THR A 26 3.20 0.41 -12.89
N SER A 27 2.52 0.12 -11.76
CA SER A 27 3.11 -0.50 -10.56
C SER A 27 2.95 -2.02 -10.56
N GLU A 28 2.40 -2.62 -11.62
CA GLU A 28 2.28 -4.07 -11.71
C GLU A 28 3.68 -4.75 -11.77
N PRO A 29 3.84 -5.89 -11.09
CA PRO A 29 5.07 -6.66 -11.19
C PRO A 29 5.27 -7.21 -12.60
N VAL A 30 6.53 -7.37 -13.01
CA VAL A 30 6.88 -8.06 -14.26
C VAL A 30 7.09 -9.53 -13.94
N ASP A 31 6.02 -10.30 -14.02
CA ASP A 31 6.02 -11.72 -13.69
C ASP A 31 6.63 -12.58 -14.81
N THR A 32 7.31 -13.66 -14.44
CA THR A 32 7.60 -14.75 -15.38
C THR A 32 6.30 -15.46 -15.79
N PRO A 33 6.27 -16.19 -16.93
CA PRO A 33 5.09 -16.97 -17.32
C PRO A 33 4.62 -17.97 -16.25
N GLU A 34 5.56 -18.50 -15.47
CA GLU A 34 5.32 -19.42 -14.35
C GLU A 34 4.65 -18.67 -13.19
N GLN A 35 5.23 -17.54 -12.74
CA GLN A 35 4.64 -16.69 -11.70
C GLN A 35 3.24 -16.21 -12.08
N ALA A 36 3.01 -15.81 -13.33
CA ALA A 36 1.69 -15.40 -13.82
C ALA A 36 0.65 -16.54 -13.74
N THR A 37 1.09 -17.79 -13.83
CA THR A 37 0.21 -18.97 -13.65
C THR A 37 -0.09 -19.20 -12.17
N LEU A 38 0.92 -19.13 -11.31
CA LEU A 38 0.76 -19.26 -9.86
C LEU A 38 -0.10 -18.15 -9.26
N LEU A 39 0.06 -16.90 -9.73
CA LEU A 39 -0.74 -15.75 -9.33
C LEU A 39 -2.23 -16.01 -9.60
N LYS A 40 -2.57 -16.52 -10.79
CA LYS A 40 -3.96 -16.87 -11.14
C LYS A 40 -4.56 -17.89 -10.17
N VAL A 41 -3.78 -18.87 -9.73
CA VAL A 41 -4.21 -19.86 -8.73
C VAL A 41 -4.37 -19.21 -7.36
N ALA A 42 -3.44 -18.36 -6.96
CA ALA A 42 -3.45 -17.69 -5.65
C ALA A 42 -4.66 -16.76 -5.46
N VAL A 43 -5.03 -16.01 -6.50
CA VAL A 43 -6.11 -15.02 -6.45
C VAL A 43 -7.46 -15.57 -6.90
N ALA A 44 -7.52 -16.80 -7.44
CA ALA A 44 -8.77 -17.44 -7.80
C ALA A 44 -9.74 -17.48 -6.62
N PRO A 45 -11.05 -17.25 -6.84
CA PRO A 45 -12.05 -17.45 -5.79
C PRO A 45 -11.96 -18.87 -5.22
N SER A 46 -12.05 -18.99 -3.91
CA SER A 46 -12.09 -20.28 -3.21
C SER A 46 -13.22 -20.29 -2.21
N GLU A 47 -13.82 -21.47 -2.01
CA GLU A 47 -14.77 -21.70 -0.94
C GLU A 47 -14.11 -21.51 0.43
N VAL A 48 -14.94 -21.18 1.42
CA VAL A 48 -14.53 -21.08 2.82
C VAL A 48 -15.02 -22.34 3.52
N HIS A 49 -14.12 -23.07 4.15
CA HIS A 49 -14.46 -24.27 4.91
C HIS A 49 -14.25 -24.06 6.41
N ALA A 50 -15.08 -24.74 7.21
CA ALA A 50 -14.78 -24.95 8.61
C ALA A 50 -13.54 -25.86 8.74
N ASP A 51 -12.84 -25.78 9.87
CA ASP A 51 -11.65 -26.59 10.12
C ASP A 51 -11.92 -28.10 10.03
N THR A 52 -13.17 -28.53 10.26
CA THR A 52 -13.62 -29.92 10.12
C THR A 52 -13.88 -30.37 8.68
N ALA A 53 -13.92 -29.44 7.73
CA ALA A 53 -14.28 -29.67 6.33
C ALA A 53 -13.18 -29.20 5.35
N LEU A 54 -11.94 -29.08 5.83
CA LEU A 54 -10.81 -28.71 4.99
C LEU A 54 -10.55 -29.78 3.93
N ARG A 55 -10.32 -29.35 2.70
CA ARG A 55 -9.88 -30.24 1.62
C ARG A 55 -8.35 -30.34 1.57
N GLN A 56 -7.86 -31.32 0.84
CA GLN A 56 -6.43 -31.43 0.54
C GLN A 56 -5.99 -30.33 -0.44
N LYS A 57 -4.72 -29.90 -0.29
CA LYS A 57 -4.06 -28.98 -1.22
C LYS A 57 -3.73 -29.71 -2.50
N THR A 58 -3.88 -29.03 -3.63
CA THR A 58 -3.31 -29.51 -4.89
C THR A 58 -1.79 -29.30 -4.92
N ALA A 59 -1.10 -29.93 -5.86
CA ALA A 59 0.34 -29.73 -6.04
C ALA A 59 0.67 -28.26 -6.37
N THR A 60 -0.12 -27.64 -7.25
CA THR A 60 0.05 -26.23 -7.63
C THR A 60 -0.23 -25.28 -6.47
N GLU A 61 -1.21 -25.57 -5.61
CA GLU A 61 -1.46 -24.77 -4.40
C GLU A 61 -0.33 -24.87 -3.38
N LEU A 62 0.31 -26.03 -3.29
CA LEU A 62 1.51 -26.19 -2.46
C LEU A 62 2.67 -25.36 -3.01
N GLU A 63 2.89 -25.38 -4.33
CA GLU A 63 3.89 -24.56 -5.01
C GLU A 63 3.65 -23.06 -4.78
N VAL A 64 2.41 -22.58 -4.98
CA VAL A 64 2.02 -21.20 -4.67
C VAL A 64 2.38 -20.82 -3.23
N LEU A 65 2.09 -21.70 -2.25
CA LEU A 65 2.40 -21.43 -0.85
C LEU A 65 3.90 -21.35 -0.59
N LEU A 66 4.70 -22.23 -1.19
CA LEU A 66 6.15 -22.23 -1.03
C LEU A 66 6.78 -20.97 -1.64
N ASP A 67 6.37 -20.60 -2.86
CA ASP A 67 6.90 -19.43 -3.54
C ASP A 67 6.47 -18.13 -2.84
N TYR A 68 5.22 -18.07 -2.38
CA TYR A 68 4.71 -16.98 -1.55
C TYR A 68 5.53 -16.82 -0.27
N LEU A 69 5.71 -17.90 0.50
CA LEU A 69 6.47 -17.87 1.75
C LEU A 69 7.95 -17.54 1.51
N SER A 70 8.53 -17.91 0.37
CA SER A 70 9.92 -17.55 0.05
C SER A 70 10.11 -16.09 -0.37
N GLY A 71 9.02 -15.36 -0.64
CA GLY A 71 9.05 -14.02 -1.22
C GLY A 71 9.22 -14.01 -2.75
N SER A 72 9.33 -15.18 -3.39
CA SER A 72 9.48 -15.29 -4.85
C SER A 72 8.17 -14.99 -5.62
N LEU A 73 7.02 -15.09 -4.95
CA LEU A 73 5.72 -14.71 -5.49
C LEU A 73 5.13 -13.56 -4.67
N GLU A 74 5.09 -12.37 -5.28
CA GLU A 74 4.46 -11.18 -4.70
C GLU A 74 2.92 -11.32 -4.81
N LEU A 75 2.22 -11.29 -3.68
CA LEU A 75 0.76 -11.34 -3.62
C LEU A 75 0.21 -10.15 -2.82
N PRO A 76 -0.98 -9.61 -3.16
CA PRO A 76 -1.58 -8.50 -2.43
C PRO A 76 -2.15 -8.89 -1.04
N HIS A 77 -2.34 -10.19 -0.82
CA HIS A 77 -2.81 -10.81 0.42
C HIS A 77 -2.44 -12.31 0.38
N PRO A 78 -2.56 -13.05 1.51
CA PRO A 78 -2.38 -14.49 1.50
C PRO A 78 -3.26 -15.19 0.44
N PRO A 79 -2.84 -16.34 -0.12
CA PRO A 79 -3.59 -17.04 -1.17
C PRO A 79 -5.04 -17.34 -0.77
N ASN A 80 -6.01 -17.08 -1.66
CA ASN A 80 -7.43 -17.21 -1.36
C ASN A 80 -7.82 -18.64 -0.95
N PHE A 81 -7.20 -19.64 -1.57
CA PHE A 81 -7.45 -21.05 -1.25
C PHE A 81 -7.06 -21.44 0.17
N ALA A 82 -6.23 -20.64 0.88
CA ALA A 82 -5.86 -20.90 2.27
C ALA A 82 -7.10 -21.19 3.16
N LYS A 83 -8.23 -20.52 2.88
CA LYS A 83 -9.52 -20.69 3.58
C LYS A 83 -10.18 -22.05 3.39
N ALA A 84 -9.79 -22.81 2.37
CA ALA A 84 -10.29 -24.15 2.08
C ALA A 84 -9.35 -25.26 2.54
N VAL A 85 -8.06 -24.97 2.73
CA VAL A 85 -7.01 -26.00 2.93
C VAL A 85 -6.18 -25.85 4.20
N LEU A 86 -6.35 -24.76 4.95
CA LEU A 86 -5.63 -24.48 6.19
C LEU A 86 -6.58 -24.23 7.37
N PRO A 87 -6.33 -24.83 8.54
CA PRO A 87 -7.03 -24.52 9.78
C PRO A 87 -6.93 -23.04 10.15
N LEU A 88 -7.87 -22.56 10.95
CA LEU A 88 -7.95 -21.16 11.37
C LEU A 88 -6.61 -20.62 11.91
N LEU A 89 -5.93 -21.39 12.76
CA LEU A 89 -4.65 -20.96 13.35
C LEU A 89 -3.58 -20.74 12.28
N GLN A 90 -3.46 -21.64 11.30
CA GLN A 90 -2.47 -21.51 10.22
C GLN A 90 -2.79 -20.33 9.30
N ARG A 91 -4.08 -20.02 9.09
CA ARG A 91 -4.50 -18.83 8.35
C ARG A 91 -4.10 -17.55 9.08
N ALA A 92 -4.32 -17.50 10.40
CA ALA A 92 -3.89 -16.36 11.20
C ALA A 92 -2.37 -16.16 11.16
N MET A 93 -1.60 -17.26 11.20
CA MET A 93 -0.14 -17.20 11.04
C MET A 93 0.27 -16.68 9.66
N LEU A 94 -0.41 -17.06 8.58
CA LEU A 94 -0.15 -16.54 7.24
C LEU A 94 -0.46 -15.06 7.09
N GLU A 95 -1.56 -14.58 7.69
CA GLU A 95 -1.90 -13.16 7.72
C GLU A 95 -0.83 -12.36 8.46
N GLN A 96 -0.42 -12.81 9.65
CA GLN A 96 0.67 -12.18 10.39
C GLN A 96 2.00 -12.21 9.61
N TYR A 97 2.30 -13.33 8.94
CA TYR A 97 3.47 -13.45 8.08
C TYR A 97 3.44 -12.43 6.95
N HIS A 98 2.28 -12.27 6.31
CA HIS A 98 2.05 -11.28 5.24
C HIS A 98 2.33 -9.86 5.72
N GLU A 99 1.70 -9.46 6.82
CA GLU A 99 1.86 -8.14 7.41
C GLU A 99 3.30 -7.85 7.84
N THR A 100 4.08 -8.88 8.18
CA THR A 100 5.45 -8.71 8.68
C THR A 100 6.50 -8.71 7.57
N HIS A 101 6.32 -9.49 6.51
CA HIS A 101 7.38 -9.75 5.52
C HIS A 101 7.06 -9.28 4.10
N HIS A 102 5.79 -9.06 3.77
CA HIS A 102 5.38 -8.61 2.44
C HIS A 102 4.93 -7.16 2.44
N GLU A 103 4.22 -6.72 3.49
CA GLU A 103 3.84 -5.32 3.62
C GLU A 103 5.06 -4.45 3.92
N GLU A 104 5.10 -3.27 3.30
CA GLU A 104 6.11 -2.26 3.54
C GLU A 104 5.43 -0.97 4.03
N MET A 105 6.09 -0.28 4.97
CA MET A 105 5.51 0.92 5.59
C MET A 105 6.42 2.14 5.39
N LEU A 106 5.85 3.14 4.73
CA LEU A 106 6.42 4.50 4.72
C LEU A 106 5.73 5.37 5.76
N THR A 107 6.50 6.24 6.37
CA THR A 107 6.02 7.20 7.37
C THR A 107 6.19 8.62 6.88
N ALA A 108 5.33 9.51 7.37
CA ALA A 108 5.50 10.93 7.15
C ALA A 108 5.24 11.70 8.44
N ASP A 109 6.15 12.62 8.76
CA ASP A 109 5.96 13.55 9.86
C ASP A 109 4.89 14.60 9.51
N VAL A 110 3.89 14.67 10.37
CA VAL A 110 2.73 15.54 10.27
C VAL A 110 2.81 16.60 11.34
N THR A 111 2.88 17.86 10.90
CA THR A 111 2.80 18.98 11.83
C THR A 111 1.38 19.11 12.41
N PRO A 112 1.22 19.60 13.66
CA PRO A 112 -0.10 19.81 14.27
C PRO A 112 -1.04 20.72 13.46
N ARG A 113 -0.49 21.55 12.57
CA ARG A 113 -1.24 22.43 11.66
C ARG A 113 -2.09 21.67 10.65
N ALA A 114 -1.76 20.41 10.35
CA ALA A 114 -2.55 19.56 9.47
C ALA A 114 -3.90 19.16 10.11
N GLN A 115 -4.06 19.36 11.43
CA GLN A 115 -5.28 19.06 12.18
C GLN A 115 -5.81 17.62 12.00
N LEU A 116 -4.90 16.67 11.77
CA LEU A 116 -5.25 15.26 11.75
C LEU A 116 -5.65 14.79 13.15
N ARG A 117 -6.70 13.95 13.21
CA ARG A 117 -7.14 13.31 14.45
C ARG A 117 -7.00 11.80 14.31
N LYS A 118 -6.66 11.13 15.41
CA LYS A 118 -6.62 9.66 15.47
C LYS A 118 -7.96 9.02 15.10
N SER A 119 -9.07 9.66 15.52
CA SER A 119 -10.43 9.20 15.25
C SER A 119 -10.90 9.40 13.81
N MET A 120 -10.16 10.13 12.95
CA MET A 120 -10.53 10.26 11.55
C MET A 120 -10.53 8.90 10.86
N THR A 121 -11.50 8.69 9.97
CA THR A 121 -11.54 7.47 9.16
C THR A 121 -10.43 7.47 8.12
N HIS A 122 -10.10 6.29 7.62
CA HIS A 122 -9.19 6.11 6.48
C HIS A 122 -9.62 6.98 5.28
N ASN A 123 -10.90 6.92 4.89
CA ASN A 123 -11.45 7.69 3.77
C ASN A 123 -11.35 9.20 3.98
N THR A 124 -11.53 9.68 5.22
CA THR A 124 -11.34 11.09 5.54
C THR A 124 -9.90 11.54 5.28
N ARG A 125 -8.91 10.74 5.70
CA ARG A 125 -7.49 11.06 5.47
C ARG A 125 -7.12 11.03 3.98
N ILE A 126 -7.60 10.03 3.25
CA ILE A 126 -7.44 9.96 1.79
C ILE A 126 -8.08 11.18 1.13
N GLY A 127 -9.30 11.57 1.52
CA GLY A 127 -9.97 12.75 0.97
C GLY A 127 -9.18 14.05 1.20
N LEU A 128 -8.52 14.19 2.36
CA LEU A 128 -7.65 15.35 2.63
C LEU A 128 -6.43 15.38 1.70
N LEU A 129 -5.79 14.24 1.47
CA LEU A 129 -4.67 14.13 0.51
C LEU A 129 -5.16 14.40 -0.91
N PHE A 130 -6.25 13.78 -1.33
CA PHE A 130 -6.82 13.94 -2.67
C PHE A 130 -7.15 15.41 -2.96
N ASN A 131 -7.92 16.06 -2.09
CA ASN A 131 -8.32 17.45 -2.28
C ASN A 131 -7.14 18.43 -2.30
N ALA A 132 -6.05 18.12 -1.58
CA ALA A 132 -4.90 18.99 -1.49
C ALA A 132 -3.96 18.91 -2.71
N ASN A 133 -3.96 17.79 -3.45
CA ASN A 133 -2.97 17.50 -4.49
C ASN A 133 -3.55 17.38 -5.90
N THR A 134 -4.86 17.49 -6.09
CA THR A 134 -5.53 17.25 -7.38
C THR A 134 -5.80 18.53 -8.18
N ASP A 135 -5.08 19.62 -7.87
CA ASP A 135 -5.18 20.89 -8.57
C ASP A 135 -4.61 20.85 -10.01
N THR A 136 -3.75 19.88 -10.30
CA THR A 136 -3.15 19.66 -11.62
C THR A 136 -3.47 18.27 -12.18
N ASP A 137 -3.37 18.09 -13.51
CA ASP A 137 -3.53 16.76 -14.12
C ASP A 137 -2.49 15.76 -13.62
N CYS A 138 -1.25 16.21 -13.42
CA CYS A 138 -0.21 15.36 -12.87
C CYS A 138 -0.52 14.95 -11.43
N GLY A 139 -0.94 15.89 -10.59
CA GLY A 139 -1.35 15.60 -9.22
C GLY A 139 -2.56 14.66 -9.13
N ARG A 140 -3.53 14.79 -10.05
CA ARG A 140 -4.64 13.84 -10.18
C ARG A 140 -4.16 12.41 -10.49
N ARG A 141 -3.21 12.25 -11.40
CA ARG A 141 -2.64 10.94 -11.74
C ARG A 141 -1.83 10.34 -10.60
N MET A 142 -0.95 11.14 -10.00
CA MET A 142 -0.17 10.76 -8.81
C MET A 142 -1.08 10.23 -7.70
N LEU A 143 -2.16 10.94 -7.39
CA LEU A 143 -3.09 10.52 -6.34
C LEU A 143 -3.94 9.31 -6.75
N GLY A 144 -4.35 9.22 -8.01
CA GLY A 144 -5.02 8.02 -8.53
C GLY A 144 -4.18 6.77 -8.29
N ARG A 145 -2.92 6.81 -8.73
CA ARG A 145 -1.97 5.70 -8.52
C ARG A 145 -1.74 5.40 -7.04
N LEU A 146 -1.51 6.44 -6.22
CA LEU A 146 -1.35 6.25 -4.76
C LEU A 146 -2.55 5.56 -4.13
N MET A 147 -3.77 5.89 -4.57
CA MET A 147 -4.99 5.27 -4.06
C MET A 147 -5.15 3.81 -4.48
N ASP A 148 -4.64 3.43 -5.66
CA ASP A 148 -4.62 2.04 -6.11
C ASP A 148 -3.54 1.22 -5.37
N ASP A 149 -2.40 1.85 -5.07
CA ASP A 149 -1.21 1.19 -4.50
C ASP A 149 -1.22 1.13 -2.95
N VAL A 150 -1.84 2.09 -2.26
CA VAL A 150 -1.89 2.13 -0.78
C VAL A 150 -2.93 1.16 -0.24
N LYS A 151 -2.48 0.17 0.54
CA LYS A 151 -3.34 -0.77 1.27
C LYS A 151 -4.05 -0.09 2.44
N ARG A 152 -3.30 0.70 3.22
CA ARG A 152 -3.80 1.29 4.47
C ARG A 152 -3.10 2.62 4.77
N LEU A 153 -3.90 3.59 5.19
CA LEU A 153 -3.44 4.92 5.63
C LEU A 153 -3.97 5.20 7.05
N HIS A 154 -3.08 5.40 8.02
CA HIS A 154 -3.47 5.65 9.41
C HIS A 154 -2.53 6.61 10.12
N PHE A 155 -3.06 7.37 11.08
CA PHE A 155 -2.32 8.35 11.88
C PHE A 155 -2.21 7.85 13.32
N ASP A 156 -1.01 7.87 13.90
CA ASP A 156 -0.72 7.38 15.26
C ASP A 156 -1.49 8.17 16.36
N GLY A 157 -1.84 9.42 16.06
CA GLY A 157 -2.49 10.37 16.95
C GLY A 157 -1.56 11.45 17.50
N ILE A 158 -0.28 11.44 17.12
CA ILE A 158 0.77 12.31 17.64
C ILE A 158 1.35 13.14 16.50
N HIS A 159 2.20 12.54 15.66
CA HIS A 159 2.85 13.23 14.55
C HIS A 159 3.15 12.33 13.35
N THR A 160 2.78 11.05 13.35
CA THR A 160 3.18 10.12 12.27
C THR A 160 1.99 9.63 11.47
N LEU A 161 2.03 9.86 10.15
CA LEU A 161 1.11 9.27 9.19
C LEU A 161 1.78 8.09 8.50
N HIS A 162 1.16 6.93 8.58
CA HIS A 162 1.67 5.66 8.06
C HIS A 162 0.95 5.28 6.78
N PHE A 163 1.73 4.95 5.75
CA PHE A 163 1.30 4.45 4.45
C PHE A 163 1.79 3.02 4.32
N VAL A 164 0.86 2.08 4.25
CA VAL A 164 1.15 0.66 4.11
C VAL A 164 0.92 0.25 2.67
N PHE A 165 1.91 -0.41 2.07
CA PHE A 165 1.90 -0.94 0.72
C PHE A 165 1.99 -2.47 0.77
N ASN A 166 1.47 -3.15 -0.26
CA ASN A 166 1.52 -4.61 -0.33
C ASN A 166 2.90 -5.17 -0.69
N SER A 167 3.86 -4.31 -1.07
CA SER A 167 5.24 -4.71 -1.34
C SER A 167 6.22 -3.56 -1.20
N GLN A 168 7.47 -3.93 -0.90
CA GLN A 168 8.60 -3.02 -0.87
C GLN A 168 8.83 -2.32 -2.22
N ARG A 169 8.66 -3.05 -3.33
CA ARG A 169 8.80 -2.52 -4.70
C ARG A 169 7.84 -1.35 -4.95
N ILE A 170 6.58 -1.49 -4.50
CA ILE A 170 5.60 -0.42 -4.61
C ILE A 170 5.98 0.75 -3.70
N ALA A 171 6.32 0.49 -2.43
CA ALA A 171 6.73 1.54 -1.50
C ALA A 171 7.90 2.38 -2.02
N GLN A 172 8.92 1.77 -2.64
CA GLN A 172 10.09 2.47 -3.20
C GLN A 172 9.73 3.53 -4.26
N ILE A 173 8.62 3.39 -4.99
CA ILE A 173 8.14 4.42 -5.92
C ILE A 173 7.81 5.71 -5.16
N TYR A 174 7.26 5.56 -3.95
CA TYR A 174 6.75 6.61 -3.10
C TYR A 174 7.78 7.13 -2.08
N ALA A 175 8.85 6.39 -1.81
CA ALA A 175 9.94 6.89 -0.97
C ALA A 175 10.48 8.24 -1.48
N GLY A 176 10.62 9.20 -0.57
CA GLY A 176 11.04 10.58 -0.84
C GLY A 176 10.00 11.45 -1.56
N THR A 177 8.77 10.97 -1.78
CA THR A 177 7.72 11.78 -2.43
C THR A 177 7.05 12.71 -1.43
N ALA A 178 6.72 13.91 -1.89
CA ALA A 178 6.10 14.95 -1.11
C ALA A 178 4.62 15.12 -1.46
N PHE A 179 3.79 15.22 -0.44
CA PHE A 179 2.36 15.46 -0.57
C PHE A 179 1.93 16.69 0.20
N ARG A 180 0.92 17.35 -0.33
CA ARG A 180 0.16 18.37 0.40
C ARG A 180 -0.84 17.69 1.31
N LEU A 181 -1.00 18.19 2.53
CA LEU A 181 -1.97 17.67 3.48
C LEU A 181 -2.56 18.82 4.30
N ASN A 182 -3.83 19.16 4.06
CA ASN A 182 -4.60 20.17 4.81
C ASN A 182 -3.82 21.46 5.13
N GLY A 183 -3.21 22.07 4.10
CA GLY A 183 -2.44 23.31 4.25
C GLY A 183 -1.03 23.14 4.85
N THR A 184 -0.56 21.90 4.96
CA THR A 184 0.82 21.52 5.30
C THR A 184 1.41 20.65 4.19
N TRP A 185 2.68 20.29 4.31
CA TRP A 185 3.36 19.34 3.45
C TRP A 185 3.88 18.18 4.30
N ILE A 186 3.99 17.02 3.68
CA ILE A 186 4.56 15.80 4.25
C ILE A 186 5.48 15.17 3.21
N VAL A 187 6.50 14.44 3.66
CA VAL A 187 7.38 13.64 2.80
C VAL A 187 7.32 12.20 3.29
N LEU A 188 7.19 11.25 2.37
CA LEU A 188 7.23 9.83 2.70
C LEU A 188 8.67 9.38 2.86
N GLU A 189 8.99 8.82 4.02
CA GLU A 189 10.29 8.33 4.42
C GLU A 189 10.16 6.87 4.86
N ASP A 190 11.23 6.09 4.68
CA ASP A 190 11.29 4.72 5.20
C ASP A 190 11.19 4.76 6.73
N SER A 191 10.49 3.78 7.30
CA SER A 191 10.18 3.73 8.74
C SER A 191 11.36 3.26 9.63
N THR A 192 12.60 3.31 9.12
CA THR A 192 13.83 2.80 9.78
C THR A 192 14.13 3.43 11.14
#